data_AF-C7GG71-F1
#
_entry.id   AF-C7GG71-F1
#
_cell.length_a   1.000
_cell.length_b   1.000
_cell.length_c   1.000
_cell.angle_alpha   90.00
_cell.angle_beta   90.00
_cell.angle_gamma   90.00
#
_symmetry.space_group_name_H-M   'P 1'
#
loop_
_entity.id
_entity.type
_entity.pdbx_description
1 polymer ?
#
loop_
_entity_poly.entity_id
_entity_poly.type
_entity_poly.pdbx_seq_one_letter_code
_entity_poly.pdbx_strand_id
1 'polypeptide(L)'
;MEEKVVSIESLKKIGINRTGKMIGENDATQFHGYLCYSKNPIEMNSEVNHFLSGNAFALGGYTGNQLTIDIENGIYVFFASNRCHNRVTNITGAAEKDYV
;
A
#
# COMPACT_ATOMS: atom_id res chain seq x y z
N MET A 1 10.92 -19.64 -11.83
CA MET A 1 11.63 -18.59 -11.07
C MET A 1 12.13 -19.27 -9.81
N GLU A 2 13.41 -19.17 -9.48
CA GLU A 2 14.00 -19.83 -8.31
C GLU A 2 13.67 -19.01 -7.04
N GLU A 3 13.03 -19.63 -6.04
CA GLU A 3 12.53 -18.96 -4.81
C GLU A 3 13.66 -18.72 -3.79
N LYS A 4 14.54 -17.75 -4.05
CA LYS A 4 15.78 -17.55 -3.26
C LYS A 4 15.60 -16.82 -1.93
N VAL A 5 14.53 -16.04 -1.78
CA VAL A 5 14.34 -15.13 -0.63
C VAL A 5 13.04 -15.46 0.12
N VAL A 6 11.95 -15.59 -0.62
CA VAL A 6 10.62 -15.93 -0.11
C VAL A 6 9.92 -16.81 -1.14
N SER A 7 9.01 -17.67 -0.68
CA SER A 7 8.22 -18.51 -1.58
C SER A 7 7.19 -17.68 -2.36
N ILE A 8 6.73 -18.19 -3.51
CA ILE A 8 5.63 -17.59 -4.27
C ILE A 8 4.36 -17.53 -3.41
N GLU A 9 4.13 -18.52 -2.56
CA GLU A 9 2.99 -18.52 -1.63
C GLU A 9 3.07 -17.35 -0.65
N SER A 10 4.25 -17.10 -0.08
CA SER A 10 4.47 -15.95 0.81
C SER A 10 4.30 -14.63 0.06
N LEU A 11 4.86 -14.50 -1.16
CA LEU A 11 4.72 -13.30 -1.98
C LEU A 11 3.26 -12.95 -2.26
N LYS A 12 2.44 -13.94 -2.60
CA LYS A 12 0.99 -13.77 -2.82
C LYS A 12 0.23 -13.29 -1.59
N LYS A 13 0.78 -13.49 -0.39
CA LYS A 13 0.15 -13.10 0.88
C LYS A 13 0.51 -11.68 1.32
N ILE A 14 1.59 -11.09 0.81
CA ILE A 14 2.12 -9.79 1.27
C ILE A 14 1.08 -8.67 1.07
N GLY A 15 0.50 -8.58 -0.13
CA GLY A 15 -0.45 -7.53 -0.49
C GLY A 15 -1.88 -7.75 -0.02
N ILE A 16 -2.18 -8.86 0.63
CA ILE A 16 -3.53 -9.12 1.15
C ILE A 16 -3.82 -8.19 2.31
N ASN A 17 -4.89 -7.42 2.23
CA ASN A 17 -5.33 -6.53 3.29
C ASN A 17 -5.53 -7.28 4.62
N ARG A 18 -4.95 -6.75 5.70
CA ARG A 18 -5.05 -7.28 7.08
C ARG A 18 -5.69 -6.30 8.07
N THR A 19 -5.84 -5.04 7.69
CA THR A 19 -6.19 -3.95 8.62
C THR A 19 -7.35 -3.08 8.13
N GLY A 20 -7.46 -2.90 6.82
CA GLY A 20 -8.44 -2.06 6.17
C GLY A 20 -9.87 -2.56 6.31
N LYS A 21 -10.82 -1.66 6.55
CA LYS A 21 -12.26 -1.94 6.60
C LYS A 21 -13.06 -0.77 6.03
N MET A 22 -14.27 -1.06 5.56
CA MET A 22 -15.25 -0.03 5.22
C MET A 22 -15.72 0.66 6.51
N ILE A 23 -15.86 1.98 6.47
CA ILE A 23 -16.37 2.81 7.58
C ILE A 23 -17.64 3.59 7.20
N GLY A 24 -18.13 3.39 5.98
CA GLY A 24 -19.39 3.91 5.47
C GLY A 24 -19.67 3.33 4.08
N GLU A 25 -20.74 3.77 3.42
CA GLU A 25 -21.08 3.29 2.07
C GLU A 25 -19.99 3.62 1.03
N ASN A 26 -19.32 4.76 1.20
CA ASN A 26 -18.32 5.27 0.25
C ASN A 26 -17.02 5.67 0.96
N ASP A 27 -16.70 5.06 2.10
CA ASP A 27 -15.47 5.37 2.83
C ASP A 27 -14.85 4.12 3.46
N ALA A 28 -13.53 4.11 3.51
CA ALA A 28 -12.72 2.99 3.94
C ALA A 28 -11.46 3.50 4.66
N THR A 29 -11.04 2.79 5.71
CA THR A 29 -9.74 3.06 6.34
C THR A 29 -8.59 2.78 5.37
N GLN A 30 -7.35 3.06 5.77
CA GLN A 30 -6.18 2.65 4.98
C GLN A 30 -6.02 1.12 4.98
N PHE A 31 -5.74 0.55 3.81
CA PHE A 31 -5.56 -0.89 3.64
C PHE A 31 -4.06 -1.23 3.68
N HIS A 32 -3.67 -2.10 4.61
CA HIS A 32 -2.29 -2.57 4.72
C HIS A 32 -2.22 -4.09 4.77
N GLY A 33 -1.22 -4.63 4.09
CA GLY A 33 -0.80 -6.02 4.16
C GLY A 33 0.38 -6.18 5.12
N TYR A 34 1.36 -7.01 4.76
CA TYR A 34 2.57 -7.17 5.56
C TYR A 34 3.53 -5.98 5.35
N LEU A 35 3.40 -4.96 6.20
CA LEU A 35 4.23 -3.74 6.21
C LEU A 35 4.25 -2.98 4.87
N CYS A 36 3.16 -3.06 4.12
CA CYS A 36 2.98 -2.41 2.83
C CYS A 36 1.54 -1.94 2.65
N TYR A 37 1.33 -1.05 1.70
CA TYR A 37 0.01 -0.69 1.23
C TYR A 37 -0.59 -1.82 0.41
N SER A 38 -1.84 -2.15 0.72
CA SER A 38 -2.70 -3.04 -0.05
C SER A 38 -3.68 -2.21 -0.87
N LYS A 39 -4.24 -2.81 -1.93
CA LYS A 39 -5.27 -2.13 -2.73
C LYS A 39 -6.50 -1.83 -1.88
N ASN A 40 -6.84 -0.54 -1.80
CA ASN A 40 -8.09 -0.07 -1.21
C ASN A 40 -9.24 -0.32 -2.21
N PRO A 41 -10.45 -0.73 -1.80
CA PRO A 41 -11.60 -0.84 -2.70
C PRO A 41 -12.05 0.50 -3.30
N ILE A 42 -11.67 1.62 -2.66
CA ILE A 42 -11.97 2.98 -3.13
C ILE A 42 -10.72 3.54 -3.79
N GLU A 43 -10.80 3.83 -5.10
CA GLU A 43 -9.65 4.22 -5.93
C GLU A 43 -8.89 5.42 -5.40
N MET A 44 -9.60 6.48 -5.01
CA MET A 44 -8.96 7.71 -4.53
C MET A 44 -8.20 7.53 -3.20
N ASN A 45 -8.51 6.48 -2.43
CA ASN A 45 -7.86 6.17 -1.14
C ASN A 45 -6.72 5.15 -1.29
N SER A 46 -6.46 4.66 -2.51
CA SER A 46 -5.51 3.57 -2.73
C SER A 46 -4.13 4.09 -3.09
N GLU A 47 -3.13 3.68 -2.32
CA GLU A 47 -1.71 3.87 -2.65
C GLU A 47 -1.23 2.82 -3.69
N VAL A 48 -2.05 1.83 -4.00
CA VAL A 48 -1.83 0.82 -5.05
C VAL A 48 -2.74 1.13 -6.23
N ASN A 49 -2.17 1.26 -7.43
CA ASN A 49 -2.94 1.57 -8.64
C ASN A 49 -4.01 0.50 -8.92
N HIS A 50 -5.23 0.93 -9.25
CA HIS A 50 -6.39 0.04 -9.41
C HIS A 50 -6.29 -0.91 -10.61
N PHE A 51 -5.53 -0.57 -11.65
CA PHE A 51 -5.33 -1.43 -12.82
C PHE A 51 -4.46 -2.67 -12.53
N LEU A 52 -3.72 -2.70 -11.43
CA LEU A 52 -2.90 -3.85 -11.05
C LEU A 52 -3.77 -5.02 -10.57
N SER A 53 -3.18 -6.17 -10.23
CA SER A 53 -3.92 -7.27 -9.61
C SER A 53 -4.42 -6.94 -8.20
N GLY A 54 -5.32 -7.78 -7.67
CA GLY A 54 -5.85 -7.62 -6.30
C GLY A 54 -4.78 -7.82 -5.21
N ASN A 55 -3.77 -8.66 -5.48
CA ASN A 55 -2.68 -8.96 -4.56
C ASN A 55 -1.45 -8.06 -4.75
N ALA A 56 -1.53 -7.08 -5.65
CA ALA A 56 -0.50 -6.08 -5.81
C ALA A 56 -0.32 -5.26 -4.53
N PHE A 57 0.92 -4.87 -4.24
CA PHE A 57 1.26 -4.08 -3.07
C PHE A 57 2.30 -3.03 -3.38
N ALA A 58 2.31 -1.98 -2.56
CA ALA A 58 3.25 -0.88 -2.69
C ALA A 58 3.90 -0.51 -1.35
N LEU A 59 5.14 -0.03 -1.39
CA LEU A 59 5.84 0.57 -0.27
C LEU A 59 6.19 2.01 -0.63
N GLY A 60 5.72 2.95 0.18
CA GLY A 60 6.12 4.36 0.09
C GLY A 60 7.41 4.61 0.86
N GLY A 61 8.33 5.37 0.27
CA GLY A 61 9.53 5.89 0.93
C GLY A 61 9.41 7.38 1.24
N TYR A 62 10.13 7.81 2.28
CA TYR A 62 10.08 9.18 2.81
C TYR A 62 10.27 10.29 1.76
N THR A 63 11.12 10.06 0.75
CA THR A 63 11.46 11.07 -0.26
C THR A 63 10.58 11.03 -1.52
N GLY A 64 9.36 10.49 -1.42
CA GLY A 64 8.49 10.27 -2.58
C GLY A 64 8.89 9.05 -3.42
N ASN A 65 9.64 8.11 -2.83
CA ASN A 65 9.96 6.85 -3.48
C ASN A 65 8.75 5.91 -3.41
N GLN A 66 8.63 5.02 -4.39
CA GLN A 66 7.62 3.97 -4.34
C GLN A 66 8.18 2.69 -4.95
N LEU A 67 8.03 1.57 -4.24
CA LEU A 67 8.20 0.23 -4.80
C LEU A 67 6.81 -0.38 -4.97
N THR A 68 6.48 -0.83 -6.17
CA THR A 68 5.21 -1.49 -6.50
C THR A 68 5.47 -2.84 -7.12
N ILE A 69 4.81 -3.87 -6.58
CA ILE A 69 4.95 -5.26 -7.03
C ILE A 69 3.57 -5.84 -7.31
N ASP A 70 3.41 -6.40 -8.50
CA ASP A 70 2.26 -7.19 -8.91
C ASP A 70 2.76 -8.48 -9.55
N ILE A 71 2.75 -9.55 -8.75
CA ILE A 71 3.28 -10.85 -9.15
C ILE A 71 2.42 -11.56 -10.19
N GLU A 72 1.11 -11.29 -10.21
CA GLU A 72 0.18 -11.96 -11.13
C GLU A 72 0.41 -11.48 -12.56
N ASN A 73 0.67 -10.18 -12.72
CA ASN A 73 0.98 -9.58 -14.02
C ASN A 73 2.49 -9.48 -14.30
N GLY A 74 3.35 -9.92 -13.38
CA GLY A 74 4.81 -9.85 -13.53
C GLY A 74 5.38 -8.42 -13.56
N ILE A 75 4.73 -7.48 -12.87
CA ILE A 75 5.10 -6.07 -12.83
C ILE A 75 5.91 -5.79 -11.57
N TYR A 76 7.05 -5.15 -11.75
CA TYR A 76 7.96 -4.73 -10.67
C TYR A 76 8.46 -3.34 -11.02
N VAL A 77 8.00 -2.33 -10.29
CA VAL A 77 8.32 -0.93 -10.57
C VAL A 77 8.90 -0.29 -9.33
N PHE A 78 10.06 0.34 -9.48
CA PHE A 78 10.66 1.15 -8.43
C PHE A 78 10.86 2.57 -8.93
N PHE A 79 10.14 3.50 -8.32
CA PHE A 79 10.33 4.93 -8.50
C PHE A 79 11.21 5.45 -7.38
N ALA A 80 12.39 5.94 -7.75
CA ALA A 80 13.34 6.57 -6.84
C ALA A 80 13.42 8.07 -7.13
N SER A 81 13.31 8.86 -6.07
CA SER A 81 13.51 10.31 -6.09
C SER A 81 14.71 10.65 -5.20
N ASN A 82 15.55 11.57 -5.68
CA ASN A 82 16.67 12.13 -4.93
C ASN A 82 16.30 13.40 -4.16
N ARG A 83 15.03 13.83 -4.22
CA ARG A 83 14.53 14.99 -3.49
C ARG A 83 13.32 14.62 -2.65
N CYS A 84 13.31 15.06 -1.40
CA CYS A 84 12.08 15.17 -0.65
C CYS A 84 11.18 16.18 -1.36
N HIS A 85 10.14 15.70 -2.04
CA HIS A 85 9.00 16.55 -2.34
C HIS A 85 8.29 16.89 -1.02
N ASN A 86 7.58 18.02 -0.96
CA ASN A 86 6.83 18.51 0.21
C ASN A 86 5.66 17.59 0.67
N ARG A 87 5.74 16.28 0.43
CA ARG A 87 4.90 15.24 1.06
C ARG A 87 5.46 14.89 2.45
N VAL A 88 5.81 15.90 3.24
CA VAL A 88 5.94 15.72 4.68
C VAL A 88 4.52 15.78 5.21
N THR A 89 4.01 14.67 5.73
CA THR A 89 2.70 14.64 6.39
C THR A 89 2.71 15.72 7.48
N ASN A 90 1.90 16.75 7.28
CA ASN A 90 1.72 17.79 8.29
C ASN A 90 0.74 17.22 9.31
N ILE A 91 1.25 16.70 10.43
CA ILE A 91 0.41 16.25 11.55
C ILE A 91 -0.10 17.51 12.26
N THR A 92 -1.22 18.05 11.79
CA THR A 92 -1.88 19.19 12.42
C THR A 92 -3.15 18.69 13.13
N GLY A 93 -3.06 18.51 14.44
CA GLY A 93 -4.16 18.06 15.31
C GLY A 93 -3.67 17.06 16.36
N ALA A 94 -4.13 17.21 17.60
CA ALA A 94 -4.05 16.14 18.58
C ALA A 94 -5.02 15.03 18.16
N ALA A 95 -4.67 13.76 18.37
CA ALA A 95 -5.62 12.67 18.23
C ALA A 95 -6.84 12.96 19.11
N GLU A 96 -8.01 13.24 18.51
CA GLU A 96 -9.23 13.37 19.30
C GLU A 96 -9.49 12.06 20.04
N LYS A 97 -9.89 12.21 21.30
CA LYS A 97 -9.87 11.18 22.34
C LYS A 97 -11.01 10.17 22.24
N ASP A 98 -11.73 10.14 21.12
CA ASP A 98 -13.03 9.47 21.04
C ASP A 98 -13.01 8.36 19.97
N TYR A 99 -12.35 7.25 20.31
CA TYR A 99 -12.69 5.94 19.77
C TYR A 99 -12.98 5.01 20.96
N VAL A 100 -14.25 5.01 21.39
CA VAL A 100 -14.86 3.95 22.22
C VAL A 100 -15.41 2.89 21.28
#